data_AF-A0A357B6J5-F1
#
_entry.id   AF-A0A357B6J5-F1
#
_cell.length_a   1.000
_cell.length_b   1.000
_cell.length_c   1.000
_cell.angle_alpha   90.00
_cell.angle_beta   90.00
_cell.angle_gamma   90.00
#
_symmetry.space_group_name_H-M   'P 1'
#
loop_
_entity.id
_entity.type
_entity.pdbx_description
1 polymer ?
#
loop_
_entity_poly.entity_id
_entity_poly.type
_entity_poly.pdbx_seq_one_letter_code
_entity_poly.pdbx_strand_id
1 'polypeptide(L)'
;MDIGSIGAIIGPMVGLSVAAIVAYRDIKGSKTPAERRFKIKSIICMGIAAILLTVLPFVLSRIGIIQEWLAWMAFALFFILLVPTELWAKKRRATLRGEKA
;
A
#
# COMPACT_ATOMS: atom_id res chain seq x y z
N MET A 1 -14.98 -16.85 -21.25
CA MET A 1 -14.07 -16.16 -20.30
C MET A 1 -13.89 -14.77 -20.86
N ASP A 2 -14.58 -13.81 -20.27
CA ASP A 2 -14.75 -12.50 -20.89
C ASP A 2 -13.56 -11.59 -20.51
N ILE A 3 -13.32 -10.55 -21.32
CA ILE A 3 -12.19 -9.62 -21.13
C ILE A 3 -12.17 -9.03 -19.70
N GLY A 4 -13.36 -8.82 -19.11
CA GLY A 4 -13.51 -8.37 -17.72
C GLY A 4 -12.98 -9.37 -16.68
N SER A 5 -13.14 -10.67 -16.90
CA SER A 5 -12.62 -11.72 -16.00
C SER A 5 -11.10 -11.83 -16.07
N ILE A 6 -10.54 -11.65 -17.28
CA ILE A 6 -9.10 -11.64 -17.52
C ILE A 6 -8.46 -10.44 -16.80
N GLY A 7 -9.03 -9.25 -16.93
CA GLY A 7 -8.57 -8.06 -16.23
C GLY A 7 -8.65 -8.18 -14.70
N ALA A 8 -9.73 -8.80 -14.20
CA ALA A 8 -9.93 -9.02 -12.76
C ALA A 8 -8.94 -10.00 -12.13
N ILE A 9 -8.32 -10.89 -12.91
CA ILE A 9 -7.31 -11.85 -12.42
C ILE A 9 -5.90 -11.34 -12.68
N ILE A 10 -5.61 -10.92 -13.92
CA ILE A 10 -4.27 -10.49 -14.32
C ILE A 10 -3.87 -9.18 -13.61
N GLY A 11 -4.79 -8.24 -13.46
CA GLY A 11 -4.52 -6.95 -12.81
C GLY A 11 -3.98 -7.11 -11.38
N PRO A 12 -4.68 -7.84 -10.48
CA PRO A 12 -4.19 -8.13 -9.15
C PRO A 12 -2.89 -8.93 -9.12
N MET A 13 -2.73 -9.92 -10.01
CA MET A 13 -1.49 -10.71 -10.08
C MET A 13 -0.28 -9.83 -10.42
N VAL A 14 -0.40 -8.99 -11.45
CA VAL A 14 0.68 -8.06 -11.84
C VAL A 14 0.94 -7.05 -10.73
N GLY A 15 -0.11 -6.49 -10.12
CA GLY A 15 0.02 -5.56 -8.99
C GLY A 15 0.75 -6.15 -7.80
N LEU A 16 0.41 -7.39 -7.41
CA LEU A 16 1.08 -8.11 -6.32
C LEU A 16 2.53 -8.44 -6.66
N SER A 17 2.83 -8.87 -7.88
CA SER A 17 4.20 -9.15 -8.31
C SER A 17 5.08 -7.88 -8.28
N VAL A 18 4.58 -6.77 -8.80
CA VAL A 18 5.29 -5.47 -8.77
C VAL A 18 5.52 -5.02 -7.33
N ALA A 19 4.48 -5.07 -6.48
CA ALA A 19 4.59 -4.70 -5.08
C ALA A 19 5.62 -5.58 -4.33
N ALA A 20 5.62 -6.89 -4.58
CA ALA A 20 6.58 -7.82 -3.98
C ALA A 20 8.02 -7.54 -4.42
N ILE A 21 8.25 -7.26 -5.71
CA ILE A 21 9.59 -6.94 -6.23
C ILE A 21 10.10 -5.62 -5.64
N VAL A 22 9.24 -4.59 -5.58
CA VAL A 22 9.60 -3.28 -4.99
C VAL A 22 9.93 -3.44 -3.51
N ALA A 23 9.08 -4.15 -2.75
CA ALA A 23 9.30 -4.45 -1.34
C ALA A 23 10.61 -5.23 -1.12
N TYR A 24 10.87 -6.26 -1.93
CA TYR A 24 12.09 -7.06 -1.85
C TYR A 24 13.34 -6.21 -2.11
N ARG A 25 13.33 -5.38 -3.17
CA ARG A 25 14.45 -4.48 -3.47
C ARG A 25 14.68 -3.47 -2.34
N ASP A 26 13.61 -2.91 -1.77
CA ASP A 26 13.71 -1.96 -0.67
C ASP A 26 14.26 -2.58 0.63
N ILE A 27 13.86 -3.82 0.95
CA ILE A 27 14.38 -4.58 2.10
C ILE A 27 15.83 -5.02 1.87
N LYS A 28 16.19 -5.41 0.64
CA LYS A 28 17.57 -5.82 0.32
C LYS A 28 18.55 -4.66 0.48
N GLY A 29 18.14 -3.43 0.14
CA GLY A 29 18.96 -2.22 0.24
C GLY A 29 19.06 -1.57 1.63
N SER A 30 18.43 -2.11 2.67
CA SER A 30 18.54 -1.55 4.04
C SER A 30 19.91 -1.83 4.65
N LYS A 31 20.53 -0.83 5.27
CA LYS A 31 21.90 -0.95 5.82
C LYS A 31 21.91 -1.47 7.26
N THR A 32 20.81 -1.30 8.01
CA THR A 32 20.74 -1.69 9.43
C THR A 32 19.56 -2.64 9.72
N PRO A 33 19.67 -3.52 10.74
CA PRO A 33 18.56 -4.37 11.17
C PRO A 33 17.32 -3.60 11.63
N ALA A 34 17.53 -2.42 12.23
CA ALA A 34 16.47 -1.53 12.68
C ALA A 34 15.69 -0.91 11.51
N GLU A 35 16.39 -0.45 10.46
CA GLU A 35 15.78 0.05 9.22
C GLU A 35 14.94 -1.05 8.55
N ARG A 36 15.47 -2.27 8.51
CA ARG A 36 14.81 -3.44 7.92
C ARG A 36 13.49 -3.79 8.61
N ARG A 37 13.50 -3.84 9.96
CA ARG A 37 12.28 -4.07 10.76
C ARG A 37 11.25 -2.96 10.57
N PHE A 38 11.69 -1.70 10.51
CA PHE A 38 10.79 -0.57 10.24
C PHE A 38 10.17 -0.66 8.85
N LYS A 39 10.97 -0.94 7.80
CA LYS A 39 10.47 -1.12 6.42
C LYS A 39 9.43 -2.22 6.32
N ILE A 40 9.71 -3.40 6.90
CA ILE A 40 8.75 -4.52 6.90
C ILE A 40 7.44 -4.10 7.57
N LYS A 41 7.50 -3.49 8.76
CA LYS A 41 6.30 -2.99 9.46
C LYS A 41 5.55 -1.95 8.62
N SER A 42 6.26 -1.02 7.98
CA SER A 42 5.67 0.01 7.13
C SER A 42 4.97 -0.59 5.91
N ILE A 43 5.59 -1.56 5.24
CA ILE A 43 5.01 -2.26 4.08
C ILE A 43 3.75 -3.01 4.47
N ILE A 44 3.77 -3.76 5.59
CA ILE A 44 2.60 -4.47 6.10
C ILE A 44 1.50 -3.47 6.46
N CYS A 45 1.82 -2.39 7.17
CA CYS A 45 0.85 -1.39 7.59
C CYS A 45 0.22 -0.67 6.39
N MET A 46 1.01 -0.27 5.39
CA MET A 46 0.51 0.30 4.13
C MET A 46 -0.33 -0.71 3.34
N GLY A 47 0.05 -1.98 3.31
CA GLY A 47 -0.73 -3.04 2.67
C GLY A 47 -2.10 -3.22 3.31
N ILE A 48 -2.14 -3.28 4.65
CA ILE A 48 -3.40 -3.35 5.41
C ILE A 48 -4.25 -2.10 5.14
N ALA A 49 -3.66 -0.90 5.20
CA ALA A 49 -4.37 0.34 4.93
C ALA A 49 -4.94 0.39 3.52
N ALA A 50 -4.18 -0.07 2.52
CA ALA A 50 -4.64 -0.17 1.14
C ALA A 50 -5.84 -1.12 1.04
N ILE A 51 -5.78 -2.31 1.65
CA ILE A 51 -6.90 -3.25 1.64
C ILE A 51 -8.12 -2.65 2.32
N LEU A 52 -7.96 -2.05 3.51
CA LEU A 52 -9.06 -1.51 4.30
C LEU A 52 -9.72 -0.27 3.68
N LEU A 53 -8.97 0.58 2.99
CA LEU A 53 -9.47 1.85 2.45
C LEU A 53 -9.78 1.79 0.96
N THR A 54 -9.35 0.74 0.24
CA THR A 54 -9.61 0.61 -1.21
C THR A 54 -10.37 -0.67 -1.53
N VAL A 55 -9.79 -1.85 -1.26
CA VAL A 55 -10.37 -3.14 -1.63
C VAL A 55 -11.66 -3.41 -0.88
N LEU A 56 -11.67 -3.21 0.44
CA LEU A 56 -12.81 -3.49 1.28
C LEU A 56 -14.02 -2.60 0.95
N PRO A 57 -13.91 -1.26 0.86
CA PRO A 57 -15.03 -0.40 0.47
C PRO A 57 -15.52 -0.70 -0.95
N PHE A 58 -14.59 -1.01 -1.87
CA PHE A 58 -14.96 -1.38 -3.23
C PHE A 58 -15.80 -2.67 -3.25
N VAL A 59 -15.35 -3.72 -2.55
CA VAL A 59 -16.11 -4.98 -2.44
C VAL A 59 -17.47 -4.74 -1.77
N LEU A 60 -17.51 -3.99 -0.66
CA LEU A 60 -18.74 -3.63 0.05
C LEU A 60 -19.73 -2.88 -0.84
N SER A 61 -19.23 -2.00 -1.72
CA SER A 61 -20.06 -1.30 -2.70
C SER A 61 -20.63 -2.24 -3.76
N ARG A 62 -19.83 -3.20 -4.24
CA ARG A 62 -20.28 -4.18 -5.26
C ARG A 62 -21.34 -5.15 -4.73
N ILE A 63 -21.33 -5.46 -3.44
CA ILE A 63 -22.38 -6.26 -2.78
C ILE A 63 -23.54 -5.41 -2.25
N GLY A 64 -23.54 -4.10 -2.51
CA GLY A 64 -24.64 -3.19 -2.18
C GLY A 64 -24.76 -2.80 -0.71
N ILE A 65 -23.74 -3.08 0.12
CA ILE A 65 -23.76 -2.70 1.55
C ILE A 65 -23.53 -1.20 1.72
N ILE A 66 -22.68 -0.59 0.89
CA ILE A 66 -22.42 0.85 0.91
C ILE A 66 -22.65 1.49 -0.46
N GLN A 67 -22.95 2.78 -0.46
CA GLN A 67 -23.06 3.55 -1.70
C GLN A 67 -21.69 3.76 -2.36
N GLU A 68 -21.67 3.77 -3.69
CA GLU A 68 -20.42 3.82 -4.47
C GLU A 68 -19.58 5.07 -4.16
N TRP A 69 -20.22 6.23 -3.96
CA TRP A 69 -19.51 7.46 -3.59
C TRP A 69 -18.76 7.33 -2.26
N LEU A 70 -19.25 6.51 -1.33
CA LEU A 70 -18.58 6.22 -0.06
C LEU A 70 -17.29 5.43 -0.27
N ALA A 71 -17.30 4.50 -1.23
CA ALA A 71 -16.09 3.77 -1.64
C ALA A 71 -15.06 4.70 -2.29
N TRP A 72 -15.51 5.64 -3.13
CA TRP A 72 -14.63 6.67 -3.71
C TRP A 72 -14.06 7.63 -2.66
N MET A 73 -14.82 7.97 -1.62
CA MET A 73 -14.32 8.77 -0.49
C MET A 73 -13.22 8.05 0.28
N ALA A 74 -13.41 6.76 0.59
CA ALA A 74 -12.39 5.95 1.26
C ALA A 74 -11.11 5.82 0.42
N PHE A 75 -11.27 5.65 -0.89
CA PHE A 75 -10.17 5.63 -1.84
C PHE A 75 -9.43 6.98 -1.87
N ALA A 76 -10.14 8.11 -1.96
CA ALA A 76 -9.52 9.44 -1.93
C ALA A 76 -8.77 9.68 -0.60
N LEU A 77 -9.36 9.27 0.52
CA LEU A 77 -8.74 9.38 1.84
C LEU A 77 -7.42 8.61 1.91
N PHE A 78 -7.35 7.41 1.33
CA PHE A 78 -6.09 6.66 1.24
C PHE A 78 -4.98 7.45 0.54
N PHE A 79 -5.27 8.06 -0.62
CA PHE A 79 -4.27 8.85 -1.36
C PHE A 79 -3.86 10.12 -0.62
N ILE A 80 -4.80 10.81 0.03
CA ILE A 80 -4.51 11.99 0.85
C ILE A 80 -3.58 11.63 2.00
N LEU A 81 -3.78 10.48 2.65
CA LEU A 81 -2.93 10.01 3.75
C LEU A 81 -1.59 9.42 3.28
N LEU A 82 -1.52 8.95 2.04
CA LEU A 82 -0.31 8.32 1.49
C LEU A 82 0.87 9.27 1.46
N VAL A 83 0.68 10.50 0.96
CA VAL A 83 1.72 11.52 0.86
C VAL A 83 2.37 11.87 2.21
N PRO A 84 1.62 12.29 3.25
CA PRO A 84 2.21 12.61 4.54
C PRO A 84 2.85 11.38 5.21
N THR A 85 2.28 10.20 5.03
CA THR A 85 2.83 8.94 5.58
C THR A 85 4.18 8.61 4.96
N GLU A 86 4.33 8.76 3.64
CA GLU A 86 5.60 8.56 2.94
C GLU A 86 6.67 9.57 3.36
N LEU A 87 6.29 10.85 3.53
CA LEU A 87 7.20 11.88 4.03
C LEU A 87 7.68 11.56 5.45
N TRP A 88 6.77 11.15 6.33
CA TRP A 88 7.10 10.73 7.68
C TRP A 88 8.01 9.50 7.69
N ALA A 89 7.70 8.49 6.88
CA ALA A 89 8.50 7.27 6.75
C ALA A 89 9.91 7.57 6.20
N LYS A 90 10.05 8.51 5.25
CA LYS A 90 11.36 8.99 4.77
C LYS A 90 12.16 9.65 5.89
N LYS A 91 11.55 10.58 6.65
CA LYS A 91 12.22 11.22 7.79
C LYS A 91 12.67 10.19 8.83
N ARG A 92 11.79 9.25 9.19
CA ARG A 92 12.11 8.19 10.16
C ARG A 92 13.25 7.28 9.67
N ARG A 93 13.28 6.96 8.38
CA ARG A 93 14.39 6.21 7.75
C ARG A 93 15.72 6.98 7.81
N ALA A 94 15.71 8.29 7.57
CA ALA A 94 16.91 9.13 7.69
C ALA A 94 17.46 9.13 9.13
N THR A 95 16.58 9.30 10.13
CA THR A 95 16.96 9.23 11.55
C THR A 95 17.55 7.86 11.92
N LEU A 96 16.96 6.76 11.45
CA LEU A 96 17.46 5.40 11.70
C LEU A 96 18.79 5.09 11.01
N ARG A 97 19.16 5.87 9.98
CA ARG A 97 20.46 5.79 9.29
C ARG A 97 21.52 6.70 9.91
N GLY A 98 21.16 7.55 10.88
CA GLY A 98 22.07 8.54 11.44
C GLY A 98 22.40 9.70 10.49
N GLU A 99 21.67 9.83 9.38
CA GLU A 99 21.73 11.03 8.53
C GLU A 99 21.02 12.16 9.31
N LYS A 100 21.75 13.21 9.67
CA LYS A 100 21.16 14.43 10.27
C LYS A 100 20.09 14.95 9.29
N ALA A 101 18.86 15.05 9.78
CA ALA A 101 17.70 15.56 9.04
C ALA A 101 17.88 17.03 8.65
#